data_AF-A0AAN7GHP0-F1
#
_entry.id   AF-A0AAN7GHP0-F1
#
_cell.length_a   1.000
_cell.length_b   1.000
_cell.length_c   1.000
_cell.angle_alpha   90.00
_cell.angle_beta   90.00
_cell.angle_gamma   90.00
#
_symmetry.space_group_name_H-M   'P 1'
#
loop_
_entity.id
_entity.type
_entity.pdbx_description
1 polymer ?
#
loop_
_entity_poly.entity_id
_entity_poly.type
_entity_poly.pdbx_seq_one_letter_code
_entity_poly.pdbx_strand_id
1 'polypeptide(L)'
;MYPFSHNWAAFVNLCYMCACRVNRGMIIEDFKFIYWMEYAHRMWGRALGIMFALPFSYFLHKGYITLRLGLQLSALFALGAGQGLIGWWMVKSGLEEPQSELVQTRVSPYRLAAHLTSAFAIYCGLFWTACSVVMPEPPTESVAWVRGARKIKRLAFPVSLLVGLTAISGAFVAGNDAGHAYYTFPKMGDYWIPEDIFDMKPLLRNFFENTSLVQFDHRILATATLVSIGALWWSTRRLDVHPAVRSLLGSIVGMAAVQVTIGITTLLLYVPTSLGTAHQAGALTLLSLMLLLNHIVRKPSMSLIKSLPQVANAIT
;
A
#
# COMPACT_ATOMS: atom_id res chain seq x y z
N MET A 1 24.95 15.73 -19.05
CA MET A 1 25.07 16.19 -17.65
C MET A 1 25.20 17.71 -17.73
N TYR A 2 24.09 18.45 -17.59
CA TYR A 2 24.11 19.91 -17.72
C TYR A 2 24.86 20.53 -16.53
N PRO A 3 25.71 21.55 -16.75
CA PRO A 3 26.49 22.16 -15.69
C PRO A 3 25.54 22.91 -14.75
N PHE A 4 25.72 22.69 -13.43
CA PHE A 4 25.10 23.50 -12.39
C PHE A 4 25.55 24.97 -12.58
N SER A 5 24.79 25.75 -13.34
CA SER A 5 25.02 27.20 -13.41
C SER A 5 24.57 27.83 -12.08
N HIS A 6 25.38 28.75 -11.57
CA HIS A 6 25.29 29.40 -10.26
C HIS A 6 24.04 30.26 -10.01
N ASN A 7 22.96 30.07 -10.76
CA ASN A 7 21.76 30.90 -10.67
C ASN A 7 20.52 30.02 -10.43
N TRP A 8 20.24 29.73 -9.15
CA TRP A 8 19.09 28.94 -8.71
C TRP A 8 17.76 29.45 -9.29
N ALA A 9 17.62 30.78 -9.43
CA ALA A 9 16.45 31.38 -10.06
C ALA A 9 16.30 30.99 -11.54
N ALA A 10 17.40 30.89 -12.28
CA ALA A 10 17.38 30.48 -13.69
C ALA A 10 17.01 28.99 -13.84
N PHE A 11 17.50 28.13 -12.95
CA PHE A 11 17.12 26.71 -12.91
C PHE A 11 15.63 26.53 -12.61
N VAL A 12 15.12 27.21 -11.58
CA VAL A 12 13.70 27.18 -11.21
C VAL A 12 12.81 27.68 -12.35
N ASN A 13 13.18 28.78 -13.00
CA ASN A 13 12.45 29.31 -14.15
C ASN A 13 12.46 28.35 -15.34
N LEU A 14 13.58 27.68 -15.63
CA LEU A 14 13.65 26.68 -16.70
C LEU A 14 12.73 25.49 -16.40
N CYS A 15 12.74 24.97 -15.18
CA CYS A 15 11.85 23.87 -14.78
C CYS A 15 10.38 24.29 -14.80
N TYR A 16 10.07 25.51 -14.35
CA TYR A 16 8.72 26.09 -14.41
C TYR A 16 8.21 26.18 -15.85
N MET A 17 9.02 26.71 -16.78
CA MET A 17 8.65 26.81 -18.19
C MET A 17 8.37 25.44 -18.83
N CYS A 18 9.09 24.38 -18.43
CA CYS A 18 8.78 23.01 -18.84
C CYS A 18 7.46 22.51 -18.23
N ALA A 19 7.22 22.79 -16.94
CA ALA A 19 5.98 22.40 -16.26
C ALA A 19 4.73 23.05 -16.88
N CYS A 20 4.82 24.31 -17.32
CA CYS A 20 3.73 25.01 -18.01
C CYS A 20 3.38 24.42 -19.39
N ARG A 21 4.29 23.68 -20.05
CA ARG A 21 3.96 22.99 -21.32
C ARG A 21 2.93 21.88 -21.13
N VAL A 22 2.97 21.21 -19.97
CA VAL A 22 2.06 20.11 -19.63
C VAL A 22 0.82 20.63 -18.88
N ASN A 23 1.00 21.62 -18.00
CA ASN A 23 -0.08 22.22 -17.20
C ASN A 23 -0.28 23.68 -17.58
N ARG A 24 -1.09 23.91 -18.62
CA ARG A 24 -1.42 25.28 -19.07
C ARG A 24 -2.11 26.04 -17.94
N GLY A 25 -1.60 27.21 -17.60
CA GLY A 25 -2.16 28.09 -16.57
C GLY A 25 -1.62 27.88 -15.14
N MET A 26 -0.63 27.01 -14.94
CA MET A 26 0.07 26.87 -13.65
C MET A 26 0.79 28.17 -13.26
N ILE A 27 0.61 28.65 -12.02
CA ILE A 27 1.38 29.77 -11.46
C ILE A 27 2.66 29.28 -10.76
N ILE A 28 3.62 30.18 -10.52
CA ILE A 28 4.93 29.81 -9.96
C ILE A 28 4.83 29.23 -8.54
N GLU A 29 3.81 29.63 -7.79
CA GLU A 29 3.48 29.11 -6.46
C GLU A 29 3.10 27.62 -6.52
N ASP A 30 2.25 27.23 -7.47
CA ASP A 30 1.84 25.83 -7.67
C ASP A 30 3.04 24.96 -8.02
N PHE A 31 3.91 25.46 -8.91
CA PHE A 31 5.15 24.78 -9.27
C PHE A 31 6.06 24.57 -8.06
N LYS A 32 6.27 25.60 -7.24
CA LYS A 32 7.10 25.51 -6.04
C LYS A 32 6.55 24.47 -5.07
N PHE A 33 5.24 24.42 -4.87
CA PHE A 33 4.62 23.43 -4.00
C PHE A 33 4.90 22.01 -4.49
N ILE A 34 4.62 21.71 -5.77
CA ILE A 34 4.87 20.39 -6.38
C ILE A 34 6.36 20.02 -6.28
N TYR A 35 7.25 20.95 -6.66
CA TYR A 35 8.70 20.75 -6.61
C TYR A 35 9.19 20.39 -5.20
N TRP A 36 8.76 21.15 -4.18
CA TRP A 36 9.19 20.91 -2.80
C TRP A 36 8.64 19.60 -2.25
N MET A 37 7.41 19.21 -2.60
CA MET A 37 6.85 17.91 -2.22
C MET A 37 7.64 16.75 -2.82
N GLU A 38 7.97 16.81 -4.12
CA GLU A 38 8.80 15.80 -4.76
C GLU A 38 10.22 15.74 -4.18
N TYR A 39 10.85 16.90 -3.98
CA TYR A 39 12.18 16.99 -3.40
C TYR A 39 12.19 16.41 -1.98
N ALA A 40 11.24 16.81 -1.15
CA ALA A 40 11.10 16.32 0.22
C ALA A 40 10.91 14.81 0.25
N HIS A 41 10.05 14.25 -0.60
CA HIS A 41 9.84 12.81 -0.71
C HIS A 41 11.13 12.05 -1.09
N ARG A 42 11.91 12.58 -2.05
CA ARG A 42 13.20 11.98 -2.45
C ARG A 42 14.24 12.07 -1.33
N MET A 43 14.31 13.19 -0.61
CA MET A 43 15.21 13.34 0.53
C MET A 43 14.79 12.42 1.69
N TRP A 44 13.50 12.25 1.91
CA TRP A 44 12.95 11.33 2.91
C TRP A 44 13.36 9.89 2.63
N GLY A 45 13.27 9.43 1.37
CA GLY A 45 13.76 8.10 0.98
C GLY A 45 15.24 7.88 1.30
N ARG A 46 16.10 8.88 1.06
CA ARG A 46 17.53 8.82 1.40
C ARG A 46 17.76 8.79 2.91
N ALA A 47 17.04 9.64 3.64
CA ALA A 47 17.10 9.70 5.10
C ALA A 47 16.69 8.35 5.73
N LEU A 48 15.62 7.72 5.23
CA LEU A 48 15.19 6.38 5.66
C LEU A 48 16.29 5.32 5.47
N GLY A 49 17.02 5.38 4.36
CA GLY A 49 18.17 4.50 4.13
C GLY A 49 19.25 4.63 5.21
N ILE A 50 19.60 5.87 5.59
CA ILE A 50 20.57 6.16 6.65
C ILE A 50 20.02 5.73 8.02
N MET A 51 18.76 6.07 8.31
CA MET A 51 18.07 5.73 9.56
C MET A 51 17.93 4.22 9.76
N PHE A 52 17.84 3.44 8.67
CA PHE A 52 17.85 1.98 8.77
C PHE A 52 19.29 1.46 8.92
N ALA A 53 20.22 1.93 8.09
CA ALA A 53 21.58 1.39 8.01
C ALA A 53 22.37 1.61 9.31
N LEU A 54 22.31 2.81 9.91
CA LEU A 54 23.13 3.11 11.09
C LEU A 54 22.78 2.25 12.30
N PRO A 55 21.51 2.16 12.76
CA PRO A 55 21.16 1.27 13.87
C PRO A 55 21.38 -0.20 13.52
N PHE A 56 21.09 -0.60 12.28
CA PHE A 56 21.30 -1.99 11.85
C PHE A 56 22.77 -2.40 11.94
N SER A 57 23.70 -1.59 11.39
CA SER A 57 25.14 -1.84 11.48
C SER A 57 25.63 -1.85 12.93
N TYR A 58 25.13 -0.93 13.77
CA TYR A 58 25.46 -0.91 15.19
C TYR A 58 25.02 -2.19 15.91
N PHE A 59 23.77 -2.62 15.74
CA PHE A 59 23.25 -3.84 16.37
C PHE A 59 23.92 -5.12 15.86
N LEU A 60 24.28 -5.16 14.58
CA LEU A 60 25.02 -6.27 14.00
C LEU A 60 26.44 -6.36 14.59
N HIS A 61 27.18 -5.24 14.65
CA HIS A 61 28.51 -5.19 15.23
C HIS A 61 28.52 -5.52 16.73
N LYS A 62 27.49 -5.11 17.47
CA LYS A 62 27.34 -5.43 18.90
C LYS A 62 26.84 -6.85 19.18
N GLY A 63 26.45 -7.61 18.16
CA GLY A 63 25.88 -8.95 18.33
C GLY A 63 24.53 -8.96 19.03
N TYR A 64 23.77 -7.85 19.00
CA TYR A 64 22.46 -7.74 19.65
C TYR A 64 21.35 -8.44 18.87
N ILE A 65 21.60 -8.81 17.61
CA ILE A 65 20.65 -9.49 16.75
C ILE A 65 21.13 -10.89 16.40
N THR A 66 20.19 -11.84 16.34
CA THR A 66 20.47 -13.20 15.88
C THR A 66 20.83 -13.21 14.40
N LEU A 67 21.62 -14.19 13.94
CA LEU A 67 21.98 -14.33 12.52
C LEU A 67 20.74 -14.35 11.61
N ARG A 68 19.68 -15.04 12.04
CA ARG A 68 18.42 -15.11 11.30
C ARG A 68 17.78 -13.73 11.12
N LEU A 69 17.70 -12.95 12.21
CA LEU A 69 17.16 -11.59 12.15
C LEU A 69 18.07 -10.67 11.31
N GLY A 70 19.40 -10.81 11.43
CA GLY A 70 20.37 -10.09 10.63
C GLY A 70 20.19 -10.33 9.13
N LEU A 71 20.09 -11.59 8.69
CA LEU A 71 19.85 -11.94 7.28
C LEU A 71 18.53 -11.39 6.76
N GLN A 72 17.47 -11.46 7.57
CA GLN A 72 16.16 -10.91 7.21
C GLN A 72 16.18 -9.38 7.06
N LEU A 73 16.83 -8.67 7.98
CA LEU A 73 16.99 -7.22 7.92
C LEU A 73 17.89 -6.79 6.75
N SER A 74 18.96 -7.54 6.46
CA SER A 74 19.80 -7.33 5.28
C SER A 74 19.00 -7.46 3.98
N ALA A 75 18.16 -8.51 3.87
CA ALA A 75 17.30 -8.69 2.70
C ALA A 75 16.29 -7.55 2.53
N LEU A 76 15.65 -7.10 3.63
CA LEU A 76 14.74 -5.96 3.61
C LEU A 76 15.45 -4.65 3.26
N PHE A 77 16.68 -4.45 3.73
CA PHE A 77 17.50 -3.30 3.38
C PHE A 77 17.86 -3.30 1.90
N ALA A 78 18.26 -4.45 1.34
CA ALA A 78 18.54 -4.60 -0.08
C ALA A 78 17.30 -4.32 -0.95
N LEU A 79 16.12 -4.80 -0.54
CA LEU A 79 14.86 -4.46 -1.20
C LEU A 79 14.54 -2.97 -1.10
N GLY A 80 14.79 -2.34 0.05
CA GLY A 80 14.67 -0.89 0.25
C GLY A 80 15.57 -0.07 -0.68
N ALA A 81 16.83 -0.48 -0.84
CA ALA A 81 17.74 0.12 -1.81
C ALA A 81 17.25 -0.07 -3.25
N GLY A 82 16.76 -1.26 -3.57
CA GLY A 82 16.10 -1.57 -4.85
C GLY A 82 14.87 -0.70 -5.11
N GLN A 83 14.13 -0.33 -4.07
CA GLN A 83 12.99 0.59 -4.15
C GLN A 83 13.42 1.96 -4.72
N GLY A 84 14.58 2.46 -4.30
CA GLY A 84 15.21 3.67 -4.87
C GLY A 84 15.53 3.53 -6.36
N LEU A 85 15.98 2.36 -6.81
CA LEU A 85 16.20 2.06 -8.24
C LEU A 85 14.89 2.05 -9.03
N ILE A 86 13.82 1.47 -8.48
CA ILE A 86 12.48 1.49 -9.08
C ILE A 86 11.97 2.93 -9.18
N GLY A 87 12.19 3.74 -8.14
CA GLY A 87 11.84 5.18 -8.15
C GLY A 87 12.58 5.96 -9.23
N TRP A 88 13.88 5.70 -9.39
CA TRP A 88 14.66 6.28 -10.50
C TRP A 88 14.13 5.83 -11.87
N TRP A 89 13.82 4.55 -12.05
CA TRP A 89 13.22 4.01 -13.28
C TRP A 89 11.87 4.65 -13.61
N MET A 90 11.06 4.93 -12.58
CA MET A 90 9.78 5.63 -12.69
C MET A 90 9.95 7.08 -13.16
N VAL A 91 10.92 7.81 -12.61
CA VAL A 91 11.20 9.20 -13.02
C VAL A 91 11.80 9.25 -14.43
N LYS A 92 12.73 8.34 -14.76
CA LYS A 92 13.38 8.31 -16.08
C LYS A 92 12.38 8.18 -17.22
N SER A 93 11.33 7.36 -17.06
CA SER A 93 10.22 7.28 -18.05
C SER A 93 9.58 8.61 -18.36
N GLY A 94 9.35 9.42 -17.32
CA GLY A 94 8.60 10.66 -17.45
C GLY A 94 9.37 11.75 -18.20
N LEU A 95 10.66 11.50 -18.48
CA LEU A 95 11.54 12.42 -19.21
C LEU A 95 11.74 12.03 -20.67
N GLU A 96 11.17 10.91 -21.13
CA GLU A 96 11.19 10.53 -22.54
C GLU A 96 10.22 11.44 -23.31
N GLU A 97 10.72 12.09 -24.37
CA GLU A 97 9.93 13.04 -25.16
C GLU A 97 8.70 12.33 -25.75
N PRO A 98 7.50 12.91 -25.62
CA PRO A 98 6.32 12.32 -26.22
C PRO A 98 6.46 12.36 -27.74
N GLN A 99 6.13 11.25 -28.40
CA GLN A 99 6.23 11.11 -29.87
C GLN A 99 5.31 12.07 -30.64
N SER A 100 4.38 12.76 -29.95
CA SER A 100 3.56 13.83 -30.51
C SER A 100 3.29 14.92 -29.46
N GLU A 101 3.06 16.16 -29.90
CA GLU A 101 2.74 17.31 -29.03
C GLU A 101 1.44 17.16 -28.21
N LEU A 102 0.67 16.10 -28.46
CA LEU A 102 -0.60 15.80 -27.78
C LEU A 102 -0.45 14.75 -26.67
N VAL A 103 0.68 14.05 -26.59
CA VAL A 103 0.93 13.02 -25.56
C VAL A 103 1.63 13.68 -24.38
N GLN A 104 1.06 13.57 -23.19
CA GLN A 104 1.70 14.08 -21.97
C GLN A 104 2.85 13.16 -21.54
N THR A 105 3.96 13.76 -21.07
CA THR A 105 5.06 13.07 -20.37
C THR A 105 4.55 12.50 -19.05
N ARG A 106 4.00 11.28 -19.10
CA ARG A 106 3.41 10.61 -17.94
C ARG A 106 4.22 9.40 -17.51
N VAL A 107 4.22 9.16 -16.20
CA VAL A 107 4.74 7.92 -15.65
C VAL A 107 3.82 6.78 -16.09
N SER A 108 4.41 5.72 -16.64
CA SER A 108 3.66 4.53 -17.02
C SER A 108 2.91 3.93 -15.82
N PRO A 109 1.62 3.53 -15.96
CA PRO A 109 0.85 2.90 -14.89
C PRO A 109 1.56 1.69 -14.28
N TYR A 110 2.26 0.90 -15.12
CA TYR A 110 3.04 -0.25 -14.69
C TYR A 110 4.19 0.12 -13.76
N ARG A 111 4.88 1.24 -14.01
CA ARG A 111 6.01 1.70 -13.19
C ARG A 111 5.53 2.23 -11.85
N LEU A 112 4.45 3.00 -11.86
CA LEU A 112 3.79 3.48 -10.64
C LEU A 112 3.31 2.30 -9.77
N ALA A 113 2.62 1.33 -10.38
CA ALA A 113 2.14 0.14 -9.70
C ALA A 113 3.31 -0.70 -9.14
N ALA A 114 4.39 -0.89 -9.90
CA ALA A 114 5.58 -1.60 -9.42
C ALA A 114 6.24 -0.89 -8.23
N HIS A 115 6.35 0.44 -8.28
CA HIS A 115 6.90 1.24 -7.21
C HIS A 115 6.07 1.13 -5.93
N LEU A 116 4.75 1.33 -6.03
CA LEU A 116 3.84 1.21 -4.88
C LEU A 116 3.82 -0.21 -4.31
N THR A 117 3.71 -1.23 -5.17
CA THR A 117 3.66 -2.64 -4.77
C THR A 117 4.92 -3.05 -4.03
N SER A 118 6.09 -2.69 -4.54
CA SER A 118 7.37 -2.99 -3.88
C SER A 118 7.48 -2.27 -2.53
N ALA A 119 7.06 -1.00 -2.43
CA ALA A 119 7.02 -0.27 -1.17
C ALA A 119 6.11 -0.94 -0.13
N PHE A 120 4.91 -1.37 -0.54
CA PHE A 120 3.97 -2.09 0.32
C PHE A 120 4.53 -3.45 0.76
N ALA A 121 5.18 -4.20 -0.14
CA ALA A 121 5.80 -5.48 0.20
C ALA A 121 6.93 -5.32 1.23
N ILE A 122 7.80 -4.33 1.05
CA ILE A 122 8.87 -4.00 2.00
C ILE A 122 8.27 -3.61 3.35
N TYR A 123 7.25 -2.74 3.35
CA TYR A 123 6.53 -2.34 4.55
C TYR A 123 5.93 -3.55 5.28
N CYS A 124 5.23 -4.44 4.58
CA CYS A 124 4.67 -5.67 5.15
C CYS A 124 5.76 -6.51 5.82
N GLY A 125 6.92 -6.66 5.18
CA GLY A 125 8.07 -7.38 5.73
C GLY A 125 8.63 -6.72 6.98
N LEU A 126 8.84 -5.40 6.96
CA LEU A 126 9.32 -4.63 8.12
C LEU A 126 8.34 -4.70 9.29
N PHE A 127 7.05 -4.44 9.03
CA PHE A 127 5.99 -4.47 10.04
C PHE A 127 5.86 -5.86 10.67
N TRP A 128 5.85 -6.92 9.86
CA TRP A 128 5.82 -8.29 10.36
C TRP A 128 7.05 -8.63 11.20
N THR A 129 8.24 -8.16 10.78
CA THR A 129 9.50 -8.34 11.53
C THR A 129 9.42 -7.64 12.87
N ALA A 130 8.98 -6.37 12.89
CA ALA A 130 8.82 -5.60 14.12
C ALA A 130 7.85 -6.29 15.09
N CYS A 131 6.67 -6.71 14.61
CA CYS A 131 5.72 -7.46 15.43
C CYS A 131 6.31 -8.79 15.93
N SER A 132 7.16 -9.46 15.15
CA SER A 132 7.79 -10.73 15.58
C SER A 132 8.85 -10.54 16.66
N VAL A 133 9.52 -9.39 16.67
CA VAL A 133 10.46 -9.00 17.73
C VAL A 133 9.72 -8.58 19.00
N VAL A 134 8.66 -7.77 18.87
CA VAL A 134 7.89 -7.25 20.00
C VAL A 134 6.96 -8.31 20.61
N MET A 135 6.39 -9.19 19.80
CA MET A 135 5.48 -10.27 20.21
C MET A 135 5.97 -11.63 19.69
N PRO A 136 7.03 -12.22 20.29
CA PRO A 136 7.63 -13.47 19.81
C PRO A 136 6.69 -14.69 19.87
N GLU A 137 5.69 -14.67 20.75
CA GLU A 137 4.60 -15.64 20.82
C GLU A 137 3.24 -14.93 20.71
N PRO A 138 2.23 -15.57 20.08
CA PRO A 138 0.88 -15.03 20.05
C PRO A 138 0.20 -15.14 21.43
N PRO A 139 -0.75 -14.25 21.76
CA PRO A 139 -1.46 -14.24 23.04
C PRO A 139 -2.36 -15.47 23.18
N THR A 140 -1.80 -16.55 23.73
CA THR A 140 -2.43 -17.89 23.74
C THR A 140 -2.87 -18.25 25.16
N GLU A 141 -4.18 -18.27 25.41
CA GLU A 141 -4.73 -18.49 26.76
C GLU A 141 -5.32 -19.90 26.95
N SER A 142 -5.83 -20.52 25.88
CA SER A 142 -6.53 -21.80 25.98
C SER A 142 -6.54 -22.57 24.66
N VAL A 143 -6.86 -23.87 24.71
CA VAL A 143 -7.05 -24.70 23.51
C VAL A 143 -8.26 -24.23 22.69
N ALA A 144 -9.30 -23.70 23.35
CA ALA A 144 -10.45 -23.08 22.67
C ALA A 144 -10.02 -21.85 21.87
N TRP A 145 -9.20 -20.98 22.47
CA TRP A 145 -8.61 -19.83 21.79
C TRP A 145 -7.79 -20.25 20.57
N VAL A 146 -6.94 -21.28 20.67
CA VAL A 146 -6.12 -21.75 19.53
C VAL A 146 -6.99 -22.19 18.35
N ARG A 147 -8.12 -22.85 18.60
CA ARG A 147 -9.09 -23.22 17.55
C ARG A 147 -9.75 -21.99 16.93
N GLY A 148 -10.15 -21.02 17.76
CA GLY A 148 -10.70 -19.74 17.32
C GLY A 148 -9.71 -18.97 16.44
N ALA A 149 -8.48 -18.79 16.91
CA ALA A 149 -7.39 -18.14 16.19
C ALA A 149 -7.10 -18.80 14.84
N ARG A 150 -7.09 -20.14 14.77
CA ARG A 150 -6.91 -20.88 13.51
C ARG A 150 -8.03 -20.58 12.51
N LYS A 151 -9.29 -20.53 12.97
CA LYS A 151 -10.43 -20.17 12.10
C LYS A 151 -10.32 -18.73 11.61
N ILE A 152 -10.00 -17.79 12.50
CA ILE A 152 -9.77 -16.38 12.12
C ILE A 152 -8.67 -16.31 11.07
N LYS A 153 -7.52 -16.95 11.29
CA LYS A 153 -6.39 -16.91 10.35
C LYS A 153 -6.76 -17.43 8.96
N ARG A 154 -7.50 -18.54 8.89
CA ARG A 154 -7.94 -19.14 7.63
C ARG A 154 -8.82 -18.18 6.82
N LEU A 155 -9.62 -17.35 7.48
CA LEU A 155 -10.47 -16.36 6.84
C LEU A 155 -9.74 -15.03 6.59
N ALA A 156 -8.92 -14.58 7.54
CA ALA A 156 -8.24 -13.28 7.47
C ALA A 156 -7.12 -13.27 6.42
N PHE A 157 -6.41 -14.37 6.21
CA PHE A 157 -5.33 -14.45 5.22
C PHE A 157 -5.79 -14.11 3.79
N PRO A 158 -6.80 -14.80 3.20
CA PRO A 158 -7.27 -14.46 1.86
C PRO A 158 -7.85 -13.04 1.79
N VAL A 159 -8.53 -12.56 2.84
CA VAL A 159 -9.02 -11.17 2.91
C VAL A 159 -7.85 -10.18 2.89
N SER A 160 -6.72 -10.50 3.52
CA SER A 160 -5.53 -9.64 3.50
C SER A 160 -4.91 -9.55 2.12
N LEU A 161 -4.91 -10.67 1.37
CA LEU A 161 -4.48 -10.67 -0.03
C LEU A 161 -5.41 -9.81 -0.90
N LEU A 162 -6.73 -9.89 -0.67
CA LEU A 162 -7.70 -9.07 -1.37
C LEU A 162 -7.55 -7.57 -1.06
N VAL A 163 -7.29 -7.21 0.21
CA VAL A 163 -6.95 -5.82 0.60
C VAL A 163 -5.68 -5.36 -0.13
N GLY A 164 -4.63 -6.17 -0.16
CA GLY A 164 -3.40 -5.87 -0.88
C GLY A 164 -3.64 -5.70 -2.39
N LEU A 165 -4.41 -6.60 -3.01
CA LEU A 165 -4.77 -6.51 -4.43
C LEU A 165 -5.57 -5.24 -4.75
N THR A 166 -6.50 -4.86 -3.87
CA THR A 166 -7.29 -3.62 -4.01
C THR A 166 -6.41 -2.38 -3.89
N ALA A 167 -5.44 -2.38 -2.97
CA ALA A 167 -4.47 -1.29 -2.87
C ALA A 167 -3.61 -1.16 -4.13
N ILE A 168 -3.19 -2.30 -4.71
CA ILE A 168 -2.41 -2.33 -5.97
C ILE A 168 -3.25 -1.86 -7.16
N SER A 169 -4.52 -2.27 -7.27
CA SER A 169 -5.39 -1.79 -8.36
C SER A 169 -5.60 -0.28 -8.29
N GLY A 170 -5.59 0.31 -7.09
CA GLY A 170 -5.60 1.77 -6.92
C GLY A 170 -4.39 2.48 -7.55
N ALA A 171 -3.23 1.83 -7.65
CA ALA A 171 -2.07 2.38 -8.36
C ALA A 171 -2.31 2.49 -9.87
N PHE A 172 -3.02 1.51 -10.45
CA PHE A 172 -3.42 1.56 -11.84
C PHE A 172 -4.49 2.63 -12.09
N VAL A 173 -5.44 2.82 -11.16
CA VAL A 173 -6.41 3.93 -11.22
C VAL A 173 -5.69 5.28 -11.26
N ALA A 174 -4.73 5.49 -10.36
CA ALA A 174 -3.94 6.71 -10.33
C ALA A 174 -3.07 6.87 -11.58
N GLY A 175 -2.47 5.79 -12.08
CA GLY A 175 -1.60 5.84 -13.27
C GLY A 175 -2.34 6.09 -14.59
N ASN A 176 -3.63 5.76 -14.65
CA ASN A 176 -4.49 5.95 -15.83
C ASN A 176 -5.43 7.16 -15.70
N ASP A 177 -5.30 7.97 -14.65
CA ASP A 177 -6.19 9.08 -14.32
C ASP A 177 -7.68 8.69 -14.28
N ALA A 178 -7.95 7.43 -13.93
CA ALA A 178 -9.27 6.83 -14.09
C ALA A 178 -10.31 7.39 -13.10
N GLY A 179 -9.84 7.96 -11.99
CA GLY A 179 -10.68 8.73 -11.07
C GLY A 179 -11.21 10.04 -11.67
N HIS A 180 -10.44 10.69 -12.56
CA HIS A 180 -10.88 11.91 -13.25
C HIS A 180 -11.85 11.60 -14.40
N ALA A 181 -11.62 10.50 -15.13
CA ALA A 181 -12.50 10.08 -16.22
C ALA A 181 -13.89 9.65 -15.71
N TYR A 182 -13.94 8.93 -14.58
CA TYR A 182 -15.17 8.39 -14.00
C TYR A 182 -15.31 8.80 -12.53
N TYR A 183 -15.69 10.06 -12.33
CA TYR A 183 -15.80 10.72 -11.03
C TYR A 183 -17.19 10.60 -10.37
N THR A 184 -18.20 10.07 -11.08
CA THR A 184 -19.55 9.83 -10.52
C THR A 184 -19.61 8.51 -9.74
N PHE A 185 -20.59 8.38 -8.83
CA PHE A 185 -20.85 7.17 -8.04
C PHE A 185 -22.36 7.07 -7.71
N PRO A 186 -23.00 5.89 -7.70
CA PRO A 186 -22.43 4.54 -7.89
C PRO A 186 -22.18 4.16 -9.35
N LYS A 187 -22.85 4.83 -10.30
CA LYS A 187 -22.63 4.66 -11.73
C LYS A 187 -21.28 5.23 -12.18
N MET A 188 -20.87 4.88 -13.38
CA MET A 188 -19.70 5.40 -14.10
C MET A 188 -20.21 6.20 -15.30
N GLY A 189 -20.35 7.52 -15.11
CA GLY A 189 -21.15 8.36 -16.00
C GLY A 189 -22.62 7.94 -15.93
N ASP A 190 -23.24 7.72 -17.09
CA ASP A 190 -24.63 7.27 -17.21
C ASP A 190 -24.81 5.74 -17.08
N TYR A 191 -23.69 5.01 -17.11
CA TYR A 191 -23.65 3.55 -17.22
C TYR A 191 -23.26 2.88 -15.90
N TRP A 192 -23.72 1.65 -15.68
CA TRP A 192 -23.22 0.81 -14.58
C TRP A 192 -21.91 0.11 -14.93
N ILE A 193 -21.79 -0.29 -16.20
CA ILE A 193 -20.61 -0.88 -16.81
C ILE A 193 -20.39 -0.06 -18.09
N PRO A 194 -19.29 0.68 -18.24
CA PRO A 194 -18.98 1.39 -19.47
C PRO A 194 -18.88 0.42 -20.66
N GLU A 195 -19.28 0.85 -21.85
CA GLU A 195 -19.29 -0.01 -23.04
C GLU A 195 -17.89 -0.26 -23.60
N ASP A 196 -16.94 0.63 -23.29
CA ASP A 196 -15.58 0.68 -23.82
C ASP A 196 -14.56 -0.18 -23.04
N ILE A 197 -15.01 -0.95 -22.04
CA ILE A 197 -14.13 -1.72 -21.13
C ILE A 197 -13.23 -2.77 -21.83
N PHE A 198 -13.53 -3.15 -23.08
CA PHE A 198 -12.75 -4.12 -23.84
C PHE A 198 -12.26 -3.61 -25.22
N ASP A 199 -12.22 -2.30 -25.41
CA ASP A 199 -11.88 -1.69 -26.71
C ASP A 199 -10.40 -1.83 -27.09
N MET A 200 -9.50 -2.03 -26.13
CA MET A 200 -8.07 -2.19 -26.41
C MET A 200 -7.70 -3.62 -26.82
N LYS A 201 -6.76 -3.74 -27.77
CA LYS A 201 -6.15 -5.01 -28.18
C LYS A 201 -4.65 -5.05 -27.84
N PRO A 202 -4.11 -6.21 -27.43
CA PRO A 202 -4.83 -7.42 -26.99
C PRO A 202 -5.68 -7.19 -25.73
N LEU A 203 -6.70 -8.03 -25.51
CA LEU A 203 -7.70 -7.86 -24.43
C LEU A 203 -7.08 -7.67 -23.04
N LEU A 204 -5.94 -8.33 -22.77
CA LEU A 204 -5.24 -8.23 -21.49
C LEU A 204 -4.82 -6.79 -21.14
N ARG A 205 -4.57 -5.93 -22.13
CA ARG A 205 -4.19 -4.53 -21.88
C ARG A 205 -5.30 -3.75 -21.20
N ASN A 206 -6.58 -4.12 -21.41
CA ASN A 206 -7.67 -3.37 -20.81
C ASN A 206 -7.61 -3.38 -19.27
N PHE A 207 -7.18 -4.49 -18.67
CA PHE A 207 -7.08 -4.62 -17.21
C PHE A 207 -6.06 -3.67 -16.57
N PHE A 208 -5.15 -3.09 -17.35
CA PHE A 208 -4.03 -2.28 -16.85
C PHE A 208 -3.92 -0.88 -17.47
N GLU A 209 -4.45 -0.71 -18.69
CA GLU A 209 -4.30 0.51 -19.49
C GLU A 209 -5.64 1.13 -19.93
N ASN A 210 -6.74 0.37 -19.92
CA ASN A 210 -8.05 0.93 -20.25
C ASN A 210 -8.63 1.61 -19.01
N THR A 211 -8.72 2.94 -19.08
CA THR A 211 -9.20 3.79 -18.00
C THR A 211 -10.54 3.32 -17.42
N SER A 212 -11.46 2.90 -18.27
CA SER A 212 -12.81 2.46 -17.92
C SER A 212 -12.80 1.13 -17.17
N LEU A 213 -12.09 0.14 -17.70
CA LEU A 213 -11.98 -1.16 -17.04
C LEU A 213 -11.17 -1.09 -15.74
N VAL A 214 -10.06 -0.36 -15.73
CA VAL A 214 -9.22 -0.19 -14.52
C VAL A 214 -10.02 0.42 -13.37
N GLN A 215 -10.83 1.45 -13.65
CA GLN A 215 -11.69 2.06 -12.64
C GLN A 215 -12.80 1.10 -12.18
N PHE A 216 -13.45 0.42 -13.13
CA PHE A 216 -14.49 -0.56 -12.82
C PHE A 216 -13.95 -1.68 -11.93
N ASP A 217 -12.83 -2.29 -12.30
CA ASP A 217 -12.16 -3.35 -11.54
C ASP A 217 -11.81 -2.91 -10.12
N HIS A 218 -11.28 -1.69 -9.95
CA HIS A 218 -10.98 -1.17 -8.62
C HIS A 218 -12.25 -1.00 -7.76
N ARG A 219 -13.36 -0.53 -8.34
CA ARG A 219 -14.66 -0.43 -7.63
C ARG A 219 -15.20 -1.81 -7.22
N ILE A 220 -15.07 -2.82 -8.09
CA ILE A 220 -15.47 -4.20 -7.79
C ILE A 220 -14.60 -4.78 -6.68
N LEU A 221 -13.27 -4.62 -6.76
CA LEU A 221 -12.32 -5.07 -5.75
C LEU A 221 -12.56 -4.39 -4.39
N ALA A 222 -12.82 -3.08 -4.37
CA ALA A 222 -13.16 -2.34 -3.15
C ALA A 222 -14.45 -2.86 -2.51
N THR A 223 -15.48 -3.11 -3.32
CA THR A 223 -16.76 -3.65 -2.84
C THR A 223 -16.57 -5.07 -2.29
N ALA A 224 -15.87 -5.93 -3.03
CA ALA A 224 -15.56 -7.29 -2.59
C ALA A 224 -14.74 -7.30 -1.29
N THR A 225 -13.80 -6.36 -1.15
CA THR A 225 -13.01 -6.17 0.09
C THR A 225 -13.89 -5.80 1.27
N LEU A 226 -14.76 -4.80 1.11
CA LEU A 226 -15.68 -4.37 2.18
C LEU A 226 -16.58 -5.52 2.63
N VAL A 227 -17.21 -6.21 1.67
CA VAL A 227 -18.08 -7.37 1.95
C VAL A 227 -17.30 -8.48 2.64
N SER A 228 -16.09 -8.80 2.18
CA SER A 228 -15.26 -9.85 2.76
C SER A 228 -14.80 -9.53 4.17
N ILE A 229 -14.48 -8.27 4.47
CA ILE A 229 -14.17 -7.80 5.82
C ILE A 229 -15.40 -7.90 6.74
N GLY A 230 -16.57 -7.47 6.26
CA GLY A 230 -17.83 -7.61 6.99
C GLY A 230 -18.17 -9.08 7.29
N ALA A 231 -17.99 -9.96 6.30
CA ALA A 231 -18.20 -11.40 6.43
C ALA A 231 -17.20 -12.04 7.41
N LEU A 232 -15.92 -11.63 7.38
CA LEU A 232 -14.91 -12.04 8.33
C LEU A 232 -15.32 -11.68 9.77
N TRP A 233 -15.69 -10.42 10.01
CA TRP A 233 -16.14 -9.96 11.32
C TRP A 233 -17.38 -10.73 11.78
N TRP A 234 -18.40 -10.86 10.93
CA TRP A 234 -19.63 -11.56 11.25
C TRP A 234 -19.40 -13.03 11.62
N SER A 235 -18.53 -13.72 10.86
CA SER A 235 -18.23 -15.14 11.03
C SER A 235 -17.39 -15.45 12.28
N THR A 236 -16.76 -14.43 12.85
CA THR A 236 -15.82 -14.55 13.97
C THR A 236 -16.31 -13.90 15.26
N ARG A 237 -17.35 -13.06 15.23
CA ARG A 237 -17.87 -12.32 16.40
C ARG A 237 -18.36 -13.16 17.58
N ARG A 238 -18.66 -14.44 17.37
CA ARG A 238 -19.11 -15.40 18.39
C ARG A 238 -18.02 -16.39 18.82
N LEU A 239 -16.81 -16.26 18.27
CA LEU A 239 -15.69 -17.11 18.68
C LEU A 239 -15.16 -16.65 20.03
N ASP A 240 -14.75 -17.62 20.85
CA ASP A 240 -14.04 -17.37 22.10
C ASP A 240 -12.59 -16.96 21.77
N VAL A 241 -12.35 -15.65 21.75
CA VAL A 241 -11.05 -15.04 21.45
C VAL A 241 -10.79 -13.86 22.37
N HIS A 242 -9.51 -13.58 22.58
CA HIS A 242 -9.05 -12.50 23.43
C HIS A 242 -9.70 -11.15 23.05
N PRO A 243 -10.13 -10.31 24.02
CA PRO A 243 -10.80 -9.04 23.75
C PRO A 243 -10.05 -8.10 22.79
N ALA A 244 -8.71 -8.08 22.84
CA ALA A 244 -7.89 -7.30 21.91
C ALA A 244 -8.06 -7.75 20.44
N VAL A 245 -8.19 -9.05 20.18
CA VAL A 245 -8.44 -9.59 18.82
C VAL A 245 -9.81 -9.14 18.32
N ARG A 246 -10.82 -9.16 19.21
CA ARG A 246 -12.18 -8.70 18.89
C ARG A 246 -12.22 -7.20 18.60
N SER A 247 -11.51 -6.40 19.39
CA SER A 247 -11.36 -4.95 19.16
C SER A 247 -10.66 -4.67 17.83
N LEU A 248 -9.60 -5.42 17.51
CA LEU A 248 -8.89 -5.30 16.23
C LEU A 248 -9.80 -5.65 15.04
N LEU A 249 -10.58 -6.72 15.12
CA LEU A 249 -11.58 -7.07 14.10
C LEU A 249 -12.61 -5.94 13.89
N GLY A 250 -13.07 -5.31 14.97
CA GLY A 250 -13.94 -4.13 14.88
C GLY A 250 -13.24 -2.93 14.24
N SER A 251 -11.98 -2.69 14.60
CA SER A 251 -11.15 -1.60 14.03
C SER A 251 -10.91 -1.79 12.52
N ILE A 252 -10.75 -3.03 12.05
CA ILE A 252 -10.63 -3.36 10.63
C ILE A 252 -11.91 -2.99 9.87
N VAL A 253 -13.09 -3.30 10.43
CA VAL A 253 -14.38 -2.91 9.84
C VAL A 253 -14.52 -1.39 9.80
N GLY A 254 -14.19 -0.70 10.91
CA GLY A 254 -14.23 0.76 10.98
C GLY A 254 -13.30 1.42 9.96
N MET A 255 -12.06 0.94 9.85
CA MET A 255 -11.10 1.45 8.88
C MET A 255 -11.53 1.16 7.43
N ALA A 256 -12.15 0.00 7.16
CA ALA A 256 -12.70 -0.29 5.83
C ALA A 256 -13.83 0.68 5.45
N ALA A 257 -14.71 1.04 6.40
CA ALA A 257 -15.75 2.05 6.17
C ALA A 257 -15.15 3.44 5.91
N VAL A 258 -14.13 3.84 6.68
CA VAL A 258 -13.37 5.08 6.43
C VAL A 258 -12.75 5.05 5.04
N GLN A 259 -12.13 3.95 4.65
CA GLN A 259 -11.47 3.80 3.36
C GLN A 259 -12.43 3.98 2.19
N VAL A 260 -13.61 3.35 2.25
CA VAL A 260 -14.66 3.49 1.23
C VAL A 260 -15.18 4.93 1.20
N THR A 261 -15.37 5.56 2.35
CA THR A 261 -15.82 6.95 2.45
C THR A 261 -14.82 7.91 1.80
N ILE A 262 -13.52 7.77 2.12
CA ILE A 262 -12.46 8.58 1.51
C ILE A 262 -12.40 8.31 0.00
N GLY A 263 -12.50 7.06 -0.44
CA GLY A 263 -12.46 6.69 -1.85
C GLY A 263 -13.59 7.32 -2.67
N ILE A 264 -14.84 7.19 -2.20
CA ILE A 264 -16.01 7.81 -2.85
C ILE A 264 -15.87 9.34 -2.83
N THR A 265 -15.47 9.93 -1.71
CA THR A 265 -15.29 11.38 -1.60
C THR A 265 -14.20 11.89 -2.54
N THR A 266 -13.10 11.13 -2.70
CA THR A 266 -12.03 11.43 -3.65
C THR A 266 -12.57 11.50 -5.08
N LEU A 267 -13.44 10.56 -5.47
CA LEU A 267 -14.07 10.60 -6.80
C LEU A 267 -15.01 11.79 -6.96
N LEU A 268 -15.96 11.97 -6.02
CA LEU A 268 -16.98 13.00 -6.13
C LEU A 268 -16.41 14.43 -6.14
N LEU A 269 -15.24 14.64 -5.52
CA LEU A 269 -14.55 15.92 -5.50
C LEU A 269 -13.46 16.04 -6.58
N TYR A 270 -13.49 15.18 -7.60
CA TYR A 270 -12.58 15.23 -8.75
C TYR A 270 -11.10 15.04 -8.38
N VAL A 271 -10.84 14.01 -7.58
CA VAL A 271 -9.51 13.52 -7.16
C VAL A 271 -8.58 14.60 -6.58
N PRO A 272 -8.97 15.30 -5.48
CA PRO A 272 -8.04 16.19 -4.80
C PRO A 272 -6.83 15.41 -4.27
N THR A 273 -5.62 15.91 -4.48
CA THR A 273 -4.37 15.23 -4.12
C THR A 273 -4.27 14.87 -2.63
N SER A 274 -4.83 15.71 -1.75
CA SER A 274 -4.92 15.46 -0.31
C SER A 274 -5.79 14.24 0.01
N LEU A 275 -6.95 14.10 -0.63
CA LEU A 275 -7.84 12.95 -0.47
C LEU A 275 -7.27 11.69 -1.12
N GLY A 276 -6.65 11.80 -2.30
CA GLY A 276 -5.94 10.68 -2.92
C GLY A 276 -4.82 10.13 -2.04
N THR A 277 -4.04 11.03 -1.42
CA THR A 277 -2.97 10.67 -0.48
C THR A 277 -3.55 10.08 0.81
N ALA A 278 -4.61 10.66 1.36
CA ALA A 278 -5.32 10.12 2.52
C ALA A 278 -5.90 8.71 2.24
N HIS A 279 -6.40 8.48 1.02
CA HIS A 279 -6.88 7.18 0.58
C HIS A 279 -5.73 6.16 0.52
N GLN A 280 -4.57 6.52 -0.04
CA GLN A 280 -3.39 5.64 -0.06
C GLN A 280 -2.89 5.31 1.36
N ALA A 281 -2.84 6.32 2.24
CA ALA A 281 -2.46 6.12 3.64
C ALA A 281 -3.46 5.20 4.37
N GLY A 282 -4.76 5.41 4.17
CA GLY A 282 -5.81 4.57 4.74
C GLY A 282 -5.75 3.11 4.23
N ALA A 283 -5.39 2.89 2.97
CA ALA A 283 -5.17 1.55 2.42
C ALA A 283 -4.00 0.84 3.15
N LEU A 284 -2.90 1.55 3.38
CA LEU A 284 -1.76 1.04 4.13
C LEU A 284 -2.12 0.77 5.60
N THR A 285 -2.90 1.64 6.24
CA THR A 285 -3.41 1.43 7.60
C THR A 285 -4.29 0.19 7.68
N LEU A 286 -5.24 0.03 6.76
CA LEU A 286 -6.10 -1.16 6.70
C LEU A 286 -5.27 -2.44 6.52
N LEU A 287 -4.28 -2.42 5.61
CA LEU A 287 -3.36 -3.53 5.40
C LEU A 287 -2.55 -3.84 6.68
N SER A 288 -2.11 -2.81 7.42
CA SER A 288 -1.40 -2.96 8.69
C SER A 288 -2.23 -3.66 9.76
N LEU A 289 -3.51 -3.29 9.88
CA LEU A 289 -4.44 -3.94 10.80
C LEU A 289 -4.67 -5.41 10.43
N MET A 290 -4.79 -5.70 9.13
CA MET A 290 -4.91 -7.07 8.62
C MET A 290 -3.63 -7.90 8.88
N LEU A 291 -2.44 -7.31 8.69
CA LEU A 291 -1.17 -7.96 9.01
C LEU A 291 -1.04 -8.25 10.50
N LEU A 292 -1.37 -7.27 11.35
CA LEU A 292 -1.38 -7.43 12.79
C LEU A 292 -2.32 -8.57 13.21
N LEU A 293 -3.53 -8.62 12.64
CA LEU A 293 -4.48 -9.69 12.91
C LEU A 293 -3.87 -11.05 12.57
N ASN A 294 -3.33 -11.21 11.36
CA ASN A 294 -2.71 -12.47 10.93
C ASN A 294 -1.49 -12.88 11.78
N HIS A 295 -0.78 -11.90 12.33
CA HIS A 295 0.34 -12.12 13.23
C HIS A 295 -0.14 -12.64 14.59
N ILE A 296 -1.06 -11.93 15.24
CA ILE A 296 -1.52 -12.31 16.59
C ILE A 296 -2.30 -13.63 16.59
N VAL A 297 -2.93 -14.03 15.47
CA VAL A 297 -3.61 -15.33 15.33
C VAL A 297 -2.74 -16.42 14.70
N ARG A 298 -1.42 -16.24 14.64
CA ARG A 298 -0.50 -17.27 14.14
C ARG A 298 -0.46 -18.49 15.06
N LYS A 299 0.03 -19.61 14.50
CA LYS A 299 0.16 -20.85 15.26
C LYS A 299 1.18 -20.61 16.41
N PRO A 300 0.80 -20.85 17.68
CA PRO A 300 1.72 -20.77 18.80
C PRO A 300 2.81 -21.85 18.71
N SER A 301 3.94 -21.67 19.41
CA SER A 301 4.96 -22.72 19.49
C SER A 301 4.42 -23.98 20.19
N MET A 302 5.03 -25.13 19.87
CA MET A 302 4.62 -26.41 20.48
C MET A 302 4.88 -26.43 22.00
N SER A 303 5.91 -25.74 22.47
CA SER A 303 6.18 -25.56 23.90
C SER A 303 5.04 -24.81 24.58
N LEU A 304 4.58 -23.69 24.00
CA LEU A 304 3.47 -22.91 24.54
C LEU A 304 2.14 -23.68 24.54
N ILE A 305 1.89 -24.50 23.52
CA ILE A 305 0.71 -25.37 23.49
C ILE A 305 0.76 -26.43 24.61
N LYS A 306 1.93 -27.05 24.83
CA LYS A 306 2.11 -28.07 25.87
C LYS A 306 2.00 -27.50 27.29
N SER A 307 2.37 -26.23 27.49
CA SER A 307 2.25 -25.57 28.80
C SER A 307 0.82 -25.14 29.15
N LEU A 308 -0.16 -25.28 28.25
CA LEU A 308 -1.54 -24.93 28.56
C LEU A 308 -2.10 -25.88 29.63
N PRO A 309 -2.80 -25.39 30.68
CA PRO A 309 -3.29 -26.22 31.79
C PRO A 309 -4.15 -27.40 31.33
N GLN A 310 -4.96 -27.19 30.29
CA GLN A 310 -5.84 -28.18 29.69
C GLN A 310 -5.07 -29.34 29.03
N VAL A 311 -3.84 -29.10 28.58
CA VAL A 311 -2.97 -30.08 27.92
C VAL A 311 -2.01 -30.70 28.94
N ALA A 312 -1.43 -29.88 29.82
CA ALA A 312 -0.52 -30.33 30.87
C ALA A 312 -1.19 -31.37 31.79
N ASN A 313 -2.42 -31.10 32.24
CA ASN A 313 -3.18 -32.00 33.13
C ASN A 313 -3.66 -33.29 32.45
N ALA A 314 -3.60 -33.38 31.12
CA ALA A 314 -3.95 -34.60 30.37
C ALA A 314 -2.75 -35.51 30.09
N ILE A 315 -1.53 -35.02 30.34
CA ILE A 315 -0.26 -35.73 30.12
C ILE A 315 0.33 -36.25 31.44
N THR A 316 -0.03 -35.61 32.57
CA THR A 316 0.23 -36.10 33.93
C THR A 316 -0.80 -37.12 34.37
#